data_AF-A0A7S2YDP8-F1
#
_entry.id   AF-A0A7S2YDP8-F1
#
_cell.length_a   1.000
_cell.length_b   1.000
_cell.length_c   1.000
_cell.angle_alpha   90.00
_cell.angle_beta   90.00
_cell.angle_gamma   90.00
#
_symmetry.space_group_name_H-M   'P 1'
#
loop_
_entity.id
_entity.type
_entity.pdbx_description
1 polymer ?
#
loop_
_entity_poly.entity_id
_entity_poly.type
_entity_poly.pdbx_seq_one_letter_code
_entity_poly.pdbx_strand_id
1 'polypeptide(L)'
;LSNMLWQVTGLQCATGLSGIPTATVTLRGPDGAERYTAMTGTGPVDAVYKAIDQIMGVSVTLETYQLSSVNEGIEAMATTRVSIAPTSGGPNDSPSIHSQSGLNRDRKFSGTGSDTDIITSSARAYVSALNKLLKWSMRRREQEEAAAAGEDANGSSSAESIEPMKVQEASP
;
A
#
# COMPACT_ATOMS: atom_id res chain seq x y z
N LEU A 1 -3.00 20.81 -3.37
CA LEU A 1 -3.13 19.36 -3.16
C LEU A 1 -2.35 18.65 -4.26
N SER A 2 -1.02 18.66 -4.15
CA SER A 2 -0.17 17.93 -5.10
C SER A 2 -0.52 16.44 -5.02
N ASN A 3 -0.63 15.81 -6.18
CA ASN A 3 -1.14 14.47 -6.35
C ASN A 3 -0.26 13.48 -5.56
N MET A 4 -0.77 12.92 -4.45
CA MET A 4 -0.06 11.99 -3.56
C MET A 4 0.04 10.58 -4.16
N LEU A 5 0.55 10.48 -5.38
CA LEU A 5 0.60 9.23 -6.12
C LEU A 5 2.01 8.96 -6.59
N TRP A 6 2.48 7.74 -6.39
CA TRP A 6 3.70 7.26 -7.02
C TRP A 6 3.47 7.17 -8.52
N GLN A 7 4.49 7.56 -9.29
CA GLN A 7 4.47 7.50 -10.75
C GLN A 7 5.73 6.81 -11.25
N VAL A 8 5.56 5.89 -12.20
CA VAL A 8 6.69 5.32 -12.95
C VAL A 8 7.22 6.38 -13.90
N THR A 9 8.45 6.83 -13.70
CA THR A 9 9.12 7.82 -14.57
C THR A 9 10.22 7.21 -15.43
N GLY A 10 10.75 6.06 -15.03
CA GLY A 10 11.74 5.32 -15.80
C GLY A 10 11.61 3.81 -15.60
N LEU A 11 11.81 3.05 -16.67
CA LEU A 11 11.83 1.60 -16.64
C LEU A 11 12.83 1.10 -17.68
N GLN A 12 13.75 0.25 -17.24
CA GLN A 12 14.64 -0.49 -18.11
C GLN A 12 14.64 -1.95 -17.68
N CYS A 13 14.45 -2.86 -18.61
CA CYS A 13 14.45 -4.29 -18.34
C CYS A 13 15.38 -5.00 -19.32
N ALA A 14 16.20 -5.91 -18.80
CA ALA A 14 16.99 -6.84 -19.57
C ALA A 14 16.50 -8.26 -19.27
N THR A 15 16.14 -9.01 -20.31
CA THR A 15 15.69 -10.40 -20.20
C THR A 15 16.17 -11.20 -21.41
N GLY A 16 16.26 -12.52 -21.30
CA GLY A 16 16.68 -13.41 -22.38
C GLY A 16 16.69 -14.88 -21.93
N LEU A 17 16.71 -15.81 -22.89
CA LEU A 17 16.57 -17.26 -22.64
C LEU A 17 17.57 -17.81 -21.61
N SER A 18 18.78 -17.25 -21.55
CA SER A 18 19.84 -17.64 -20.61
C SER A 18 20.31 -16.48 -19.71
N GLY A 19 19.60 -15.35 -19.72
CA GLY A 19 19.93 -14.18 -18.91
C GLY A 19 19.17 -14.19 -17.58
N ILE A 20 19.72 -13.56 -16.55
CA ILE A 20 18.98 -13.29 -15.31
C ILE A 20 18.08 -12.07 -15.58
N PRO A 21 16.74 -12.22 -15.59
CA PRO A 21 15.84 -11.09 -15.78
C PRO A 21 16.12 -10.02 -14.72
N THR A 22 16.44 -8.83 -15.19
CA THR A 22 16.85 -7.72 -14.34
C THR A 22 16.12 -6.47 -14.79
N ALA A 23 15.53 -5.75 -13.83
CA ALA A 23 14.82 -4.51 -14.10
C ALA A 23 15.33 -3.39 -13.20
N THR A 24 15.61 -2.24 -13.82
CA THR A 24 15.86 -0.97 -13.15
C THR A 24 14.60 -0.12 -13.27
N VAL A 25 14.01 0.23 -12.14
CA VAL A 25 12.78 1.04 -12.10
C VAL A 25 13.08 2.35 -11.40
N THR A 26 12.58 3.45 -11.97
CA THR A 26 12.58 4.78 -11.35
C THR A 26 11.14 5.20 -11.07
N LEU A 27 10.87 5.51 -9.80
CA LEU A 27 9.58 6.04 -9.37
C LEU A 27 9.77 7.45 -8.83
N ARG A 28 8.82 8.33 -9.16
CA ARG A 28 8.66 9.62 -8.51
C ARG A 28 7.65 9.48 -7.37
N GLY A 29 8.07 9.86 -6.17
CA GLY A 29 7.24 9.84 -4.98
C GLY A 29 6.31 11.06 -4.88
N PRO A 30 5.38 11.04 -3.90
CA PRO A 30 4.48 12.16 -3.63
C PRO A 30 5.20 13.43 -3.14
N ASP A 31 6.44 13.26 -2.65
CA ASP A 31 7.37 14.33 -2.28
C ASP A 31 8.06 14.97 -3.50
N GLY A 32 7.80 14.45 -4.71
CA GLY A 32 8.45 14.88 -5.94
C GLY A 32 9.86 14.34 -6.13
N ALA A 33 10.41 13.61 -5.16
CA ALA A 33 11.74 13.02 -5.26
C ALA A 33 11.70 11.74 -6.10
N GLU A 34 12.71 11.58 -6.94
CA GLU A 34 12.91 10.35 -7.73
C GLU A 34 13.75 9.35 -6.95
N ARG A 35 13.34 8.09 -7.03
CA ARG A 35 14.01 6.95 -6.40
C ARG A 35 14.14 5.85 -7.44
N TYR A 36 15.27 5.16 -7.44
CA TYR A 36 15.49 4.06 -8.35
C TYR A 36 16.15 2.89 -7.64
N THR A 37 15.87 1.69 -8.14
CA THR A 37 16.55 0.45 -7.72
C THR A 37 16.60 -0.51 -8.90
N ALA A 38 17.50 -1.48 -8.82
CA ALA A 38 17.57 -2.59 -9.75
C ALA A 38 17.33 -3.90 -9.00
N MET A 39 16.42 -4.73 -9.52
CA MET A 39 16.10 -6.03 -8.95
C MET A 39 16.13 -7.12 -10.02
N THR A 40 16.45 -8.33 -9.58
CA THR A 40 16.35 -9.53 -10.41
C THR A 40 15.06 -10.28 -10.11
N GLY A 41 14.60 -11.07 -11.08
CA GLY A 41 13.37 -11.85 -10.97
C GLY A 41 13.40 -13.11 -11.82
N THR A 42 12.36 -13.91 -11.72
CA THR A 42 12.14 -15.10 -12.58
C THR A 42 11.69 -14.70 -13.98
N GLY A 43 11.23 -13.46 -14.15
CA GLY A 43 10.85 -12.87 -15.43
C GLY A 43 10.90 -11.34 -15.37
N PRO A 44 10.68 -10.65 -16.50
CA PRO A 44 10.78 -9.20 -16.58
C PRO A 44 9.75 -8.50 -15.69
N VAL A 45 8.50 -8.99 -15.67
CA VAL A 45 7.43 -8.43 -14.82
C VAL A 45 7.73 -8.65 -13.34
N ASP A 46 8.23 -9.83 -12.96
CA ASP A 46 8.61 -10.14 -11.57
C ASP A 46 9.74 -9.24 -11.08
N ALA A 47 10.79 -9.04 -11.89
CA ALA A 47 11.90 -8.15 -11.57
C ALA A 47 11.42 -6.69 -11.36
N VAL A 48 10.51 -6.21 -12.23
CA VAL A 48 9.91 -4.88 -12.11
C VAL A 48 9.09 -4.74 -10.83
N TYR A 49 8.24 -5.73 -10.50
CA TYR A 49 7.40 -5.65 -9.31
C TYR A 49 8.24 -5.66 -8.03
N LYS A 50 9.27 -6.50 -7.97
CA LYS A 50 10.23 -6.49 -6.86
C LYS A 50 10.95 -5.16 -6.69
N ALA A 51 11.37 -4.53 -7.79
CA ALA A 51 11.96 -3.19 -7.74
C ALA A 51 10.98 -2.14 -7.20
N ILE A 52 9.72 -2.19 -7.65
CA ILE A 52 8.66 -1.29 -7.18
C ILE A 52 8.38 -1.51 -5.68
N ASP A 53 8.25 -2.77 -5.25
CA ASP A 53 8.00 -3.14 -3.86
C ASP A 53 9.11 -2.63 -2.94
N GLN A 54 10.37 -2.77 -3.37
CA GLN A 54 11.53 -2.28 -2.63
C GLN A 54 11.54 -0.74 -2.51
N ILE A 55 11.24 -0.01 -3.59
CA ILE A 55 11.21 1.47 -3.56
C ILE A 55 10.07 1.96 -2.65
N MET A 56 8.91 1.32 -2.72
CA MET A 56 7.71 1.73 -1.98
C MET A 56 7.66 1.18 -0.55
N GLY A 57 8.53 0.22 -0.20
CA GLY A 57 8.58 -0.41 1.13
C GLY A 57 7.33 -1.24 1.43
N VAL A 58 6.77 -1.92 0.43
CA VAL A 58 5.52 -2.66 0.55
C VAL A 58 5.72 -4.16 0.43
N SER A 59 4.86 -4.93 1.12
CA SER A 59 4.73 -6.39 0.95
C SER A 59 3.31 -6.71 0.54
N VAL A 60 3.13 -7.23 -0.66
CA VAL A 60 1.85 -7.61 -1.21
C VAL A 60 1.97 -8.92 -2.00
N THR A 61 0.87 -9.64 -2.13
CA THR A 61 0.74 -10.78 -3.02
C THR A 61 0.00 -10.37 -4.29
N LEU A 62 0.47 -10.84 -5.44
CA LEU A 62 -0.22 -10.67 -6.71
C LEU A 62 -1.30 -11.76 -6.84
N GLU A 63 -2.56 -11.36 -6.80
CA GLU A 63 -3.72 -12.27 -6.85
C GLU A 63 -4.18 -12.54 -8.28
N THR A 64 -4.13 -11.53 -9.14
CA THR A 64 -4.58 -11.66 -10.52
C THR A 64 -3.76 -10.76 -11.42
N TYR A 65 -3.36 -11.31 -12.55
CA TYR A 65 -2.71 -10.60 -13.64
C TYR A 65 -3.44 -10.92 -14.93
N GLN A 66 -3.91 -9.89 -15.62
CA GLN A 66 -4.59 -10.03 -16.90
C GLN A 66 -4.04 -9.01 -17.88
N LEU A 67 -3.59 -9.51 -19.03
CA LEU A 67 -3.10 -8.71 -20.14
C LEU A 67 -4.07 -8.86 -21.31
N SER A 68 -4.44 -7.75 -21.94
CA SER A 68 -5.29 -7.75 -23.13
C SER A 68 -4.80 -6.68 -24.10
N SER A 69 -5.00 -6.92 -25.40
CA SER A 69 -4.74 -5.91 -26.42
C SER A 69 -6.02 -5.13 -26.72
N VAL A 70 -5.91 -3.82 -26.95
CA VAL A 70 -7.06 -2.98 -27.32
C VAL A 70 -7.34 -3.02 -28.81
N ASN A 71 -6.29 -3.17 -29.62
CA ASN A 71 -6.34 -3.19 -31.07
C ASN A 71 -5.45 -4.30 -31.64
N GLU A 72 -5.57 -4.54 -32.94
CA GLU A 72 -4.71 -5.47 -33.68
C GLU A 72 -3.50 -4.73 -34.27
N GLY A 73 -2.42 -5.46 -34.55
CA GLY A 73 -1.21 -4.92 -35.17
C GLY A 73 0.04 -5.05 -34.28
N ILE A 74 1.19 -4.78 -34.86
CA ILE A 74 2.50 -4.87 -34.15
C ILE A 74 2.61 -3.77 -33.09
N GLU A 75 1.97 -2.63 -33.33
CA GLU A 75 1.97 -1.47 -32.43
C GLU A 75 0.73 -1.46 -31.52
N ALA A 76 0.16 -2.63 -31.26
CA ALA A 76 -1.05 -2.72 -30.49
C ALA A 76 -0.83 -2.25 -29.05
N MET A 77 -1.80 -1.50 -28.53
CA MET A 77 -1.77 -1.01 -27.16
C MET A 77 -2.13 -2.13 -26.19
N ALA A 78 -1.19 -2.47 -25.33
CA ALA A 78 -1.41 -3.39 -24.23
C ALA A 78 -2.18 -2.69 -23.10
N THR A 79 -3.15 -3.40 -22.54
CA THR A 79 -3.85 -3.02 -21.31
C THR A 79 -3.65 -4.12 -20.28
N THR A 80 -3.02 -3.77 -19.17
CA THR A 80 -2.78 -4.68 -18.06
C THR A 80 -3.72 -4.33 -16.91
N ARG A 81 -4.38 -5.35 -16.34
CA ARG A 81 -5.13 -5.28 -15.09
C ARG A 81 -4.48 -6.18 -14.06
N VAL A 82 -4.26 -5.65 -12.87
CA VAL A 82 -3.72 -6.41 -11.74
C VAL A 82 -4.61 -6.29 -10.52
N SER A 83 -4.61 -7.32 -9.69
CA SER A 83 -5.17 -7.31 -8.35
C SER A 83 -4.11 -7.78 -7.37
N ILE A 84 -3.96 -7.05 -6.27
CA ILE A 84 -3.02 -7.34 -5.18
C ILE A 84 -3.76 -7.46 -3.85
N ALA A 85 -3.19 -8.19 -2.92
CA ALA A 85 -3.60 -8.21 -1.52
C ALA A 85 -2.39 -7.94 -0.62
N PRO A 86 -2.52 -7.18 0.48
CA PRO A 86 -1.46 -7.07 1.47
C PRO A 86 -1.08 -8.45 2.01
N THR A 87 0.21 -8.69 2.24
CA THR A 87 0.66 -9.92 2.91
C THR A 87 0.30 -9.84 4.40
N SER A 88 -0.32 -10.89 4.94
CA SER A 88 -0.59 -10.99 6.39
C SER A 88 0.72 -10.92 7.18
N GLY A 89 0.76 -10.12 8.26
CA GLY A 89 1.97 -9.83 9.03
C GLY A 89 3.00 -8.91 8.35
N GLY A 90 2.71 -8.37 7.16
CA GLY A 90 3.56 -7.41 6.47
C GLY A 90 3.44 -5.97 6.98
N PRO A 91 4.30 -5.04 6.51
CA PRO A 91 4.29 -3.63 6.91
C PRO A 91 3.00 -2.88 6.53
N ASN A 92 2.21 -3.44 5.60
CA ASN A 92 0.90 -2.93 5.20
C ASN A 92 -0.22 -3.92 5.54
N ASP A 93 0.01 -4.85 6.45
CA ASP A 93 -1.03 -5.77 6.89
C ASP A 93 -2.21 -4.97 7.40
N SER A 94 -3.38 -5.39 6.99
CA SER A 94 -4.60 -4.73 7.38
C SER A 94 -5.72 -5.75 7.39
N PRO A 95 -5.89 -6.44 8.53
CA PRO A 95 -6.98 -7.37 8.69
C PRO A 95 -8.28 -6.62 8.44
N SER A 96 -9.07 -7.12 7.47
CA SER A 96 -10.39 -6.60 7.17
C SER A 96 -11.40 -7.64 7.62
N ILE A 97 -12.09 -7.34 8.72
CA ILE A 97 -13.13 -8.19 9.28
C ILE A 97 -14.39 -7.95 8.45
N HIS A 98 -14.91 -9.01 7.84
CA HIS A 98 -16.20 -8.92 7.17
C HIS A 98 -17.30 -8.78 8.24
N SER A 99 -17.98 -7.64 8.26
CA SER A 99 -18.99 -7.31 9.28
C SER A 99 -20.15 -8.30 9.37
N GLN A 100 -20.43 -9.07 8.30
CA GLN A 100 -21.48 -10.08 8.28
C GLN A 100 -21.02 -11.51 8.58
N SER A 101 -19.75 -11.87 8.34
CA SER A 101 -19.29 -13.26 8.51
C SER A 101 -18.25 -13.45 9.61
N GLY A 102 -17.72 -12.37 10.18
CA GLY A 102 -16.64 -12.43 11.19
C GLY A 102 -15.32 -13.00 10.66
N LEU A 103 -15.25 -13.36 9.37
CA LEU A 103 -14.05 -13.90 8.75
C LEU A 103 -13.09 -12.76 8.37
N ASN A 104 -11.82 -12.97 8.69
CA ASN A 104 -10.74 -12.11 8.24
C ASN A 104 -10.51 -12.38 6.74
N ARG A 105 -10.79 -11.38 5.90
CA ARG A 105 -10.48 -11.47 4.47
C ARG A 105 -9.47 -10.41 4.13
N ASP A 106 -8.41 -10.80 3.43
CA ASP A 106 -7.44 -9.84 2.92
C ASP A 106 -8.13 -8.94 1.89
N ARG A 107 -8.09 -7.63 2.15
CA ARG A 107 -8.67 -6.64 1.25
C ARG A 107 -7.86 -6.61 -0.04
N LYS A 108 -8.55 -6.75 -1.17
CA LYS A 108 -7.93 -6.71 -2.49
C LYS A 108 -7.96 -5.30 -3.08
N PHE A 109 -6.89 -4.92 -3.75
CA PHE A 109 -6.75 -3.66 -4.48
C PHE A 109 -6.44 -3.95 -5.93
N SER A 110 -7.13 -3.28 -6.85
CA SER A 110 -6.92 -3.48 -8.29
C SER A 110 -6.40 -2.23 -8.97
N GLY A 111 -5.56 -2.42 -9.98
CA GLY A 111 -4.95 -1.37 -10.78
C GLY A 111 -4.99 -1.71 -12.25
N THR A 112 -4.89 -0.68 -13.09
CA THR A 112 -4.88 -0.80 -14.55
C THR A 112 -3.79 0.10 -15.12
N GLY A 113 -3.17 -0.37 -16.19
CA GLY A 113 -2.14 0.36 -16.94
C GLY A 113 -2.33 0.09 -18.42
N SER A 114 -1.91 1.04 -19.24
CA SER A 114 -1.91 0.93 -20.70
C SER A 114 -0.62 1.51 -21.25
N ASP A 115 -0.01 0.77 -22.17
CA ASP A 115 1.20 1.19 -22.89
C ASP A 115 1.40 0.29 -24.11
N THR A 116 2.17 0.74 -25.10
CA THR A 116 2.60 -0.13 -26.22
C THR A 116 3.63 -1.16 -25.76
N ASP A 117 4.41 -0.86 -24.72
CA ASP A 117 5.28 -1.81 -24.04
C ASP A 117 4.52 -2.54 -22.92
N ILE A 118 4.42 -3.87 -23.04
CA ILE A 118 3.76 -4.74 -22.07
C ILE A 118 4.36 -4.61 -20.66
N ILE A 119 5.66 -4.35 -20.53
CA ILE A 119 6.35 -4.26 -19.25
C ILE A 119 6.01 -2.93 -18.57
N THR A 120 6.06 -1.84 -19.34
CA THR A 120 5.63 -0.51 -18.88
C THR A 120 4.14 -0.48 -18.51
N SER A 121 3.27 -1.10 -19.32
CA SER A 121 1.84 -1.25 -19.01
C SER A 121 1.63 -1.97 -17.67
N SER A 122 2.38 -3.06 -17.44
CA SER A 122 2.32 -3.84 -16.21
C SER A 122 2.81 -3.06 -15.00
N ALA A 123 3.93 -2.34 -15.11
CA ALA A 123 4.47 -1.48 -14.06
C ALA A 123 3.44 -0.41 -13.63
N ARG A 124 2.81 0.27 -14.60
CA ARG A 124 1.78 1.27 -14.34
C ARG A 124 0.54 0.69 -13.67
N ALA A 125 0.09 -0.48 -14.12
CA ALA A 125 -1.03 -1.18 -13.50
C ALA A 125 -0.76 -1.49 -12.04
N TYR A 126 0.45 -1.97 -11.75
CA TYR A 126 0.86 -2.36 -10.40
C TYR A 126 0.99 -1.16 -9.47
N VAL A 127 1.66 -0.08 -9.90
CA VAL A 127 1.74 1.17 -9.13
C VAL A 127 0.35 1.78 -8.89
N SER A 128 -0.57 1.69 -9.85
CA SER A 128 -1.97 2.12 -9.68
C SER A 128 -2.69 1.34 -8.57
N ALA A 129 -2.45 0.03 -8.47
CA ALA A 129 -3.01 -0.80 -7.39
C ALA A 129 -2.39 -0.45 -6.03
N LEU A 130 -1.06 -0.28 -5.97
CA LEU A 130 -0.35 0.08 -4.75
C LEU A 130 -0.72 1.47 -4.23
N ASN A 131 -0.89 2.45 -5.12
CA ASN A 131 -1.37 3.77 -4.73
C ASN A 131 -2.74 3.72 -4.05
N LYS A 132 -3.65 2.85 -4.51
CA LYS A 132 -4.96 2.65 -3.87
C LYS A 132 -4.83 2.01 -2.49
N LEU A 133 -3.91 1.06 -2.34
CA LEU A 133 -3.58 0.44 -1.05
C LEU A 133 -3.05 1.49 -0.08
N LEU A 134 -2.02 2.27 -0.47
CA LEU A 134 -1.42 3.30 0.39
C LEU A 134 -2.43 4.39 0.79
N LYS A 135 -3.26 4.84 -0.17
CA LYS A 135 -4.32 5.82 0.13
C LYS A 135 -5.35 5.27 1.13
N TRP A 136 -5.59 3.97 1.10
CA TRP A 136 -6.49 3.33 2.05
C TRP A 136 -5.85 3.15 3.42
N SER A 137 -4.57 2.73 3.50
CA SER A 137 -3.86 2.58 4.78
C SER A 137 -3.68 3.92 5.51
N MET A 138 -3.40 5.01 4.79
CA MET A 138 -3.31 6.36 5.37
C MET A 138 -4.61 6.82 6.02
N ARG A 139 -5.74 6.72 5.30
CA ARG A 139 -7.06 7.11 5.85
C ARG A 139 -7.44 6.30 7.09
N ARG A 140 -7.03 5.03 7.15
CA ARG A 140 -7.29 4.18 8.31
C ARG A 140 -6.48 4.65 9.52
N ARG A 141 -5.18 4.95 9.32
CA ARG A 141 -4.33 5.51 10.39
C ARG A 141 -4.86 6.86 10.90
N GLU A 142 -5.27 7.76 10.01
CA GLU A 142 -5.88 9.03 10.39
C GLU A 142 -7.16 8.85 11.23
N GLN A 143 -7.97 7.83 10.90
CA GLN A 143 -9.19 7.51 11.67
C GLN A 143 -8.88 6.89 13.03
N GLU A 144 -7.89 5.99 13.11
CA GLU A 144 -7.44 5.38 14.36
C GLU A 144 -6.80 6.43 15.29
N GLU A 145 -5.97 7.33 14.74
CA GLU A 145 -5.37 8.46 15.47
C GLU A 145 -6.42 9.47 15.94
N ALA A 146 -7.42 9.81 15.10
CA ALA A 146 -8.52 10.68 15.48
C ALA A 146 -9.43 10.05 16.56
N ALA A 147 -9.63 8.73 16.53
CA ALA A 147 -10.38 8.01 17.56
C ALA A 147 -9.62 7.97 18.89
N ALA A 148 -8.31 7.69 18.86
CA ALA A 148 -7.46 7.69 20.06
C ALA A 148 -7.37 9.08 20.71
N ALA A 149 -7.23 10.14 19.90
CA ALA A 149 -7.21 11.53 20.40
C ALA A 149 -8.56 11.98 21.01
N GLY A 150 -9.66 11.33 20.64
CA GLY A 150 -10.99 11.56 21.21
C GLY A 150 -11.22 10.88 22.57
N GLU A 151 -10.53 9.78 22.85
CA GLU A 151 -10.63 9.06 24.12
C GLU A 151 -9.85 9.75 25.25
N ASP A 152 -8.70 10.36 24.94
CA ASP A 152 -7.89 11.11 25.93
C ASP A 152 -8.58 12.37 26.46
N ALA A 153 -9.55 12.94 25.73
CA ALA A 153 -10.30 14.13 26.14
C ALA A 153 -11.47 13.83 27.11
N ASN A 154 -11.90 12.57 27.24
CA ASN A 154 -13.04 12.18 28.10
C ASN A 154 -12.60 11.57 29.46
N GLY A 155 -11.29 11.48 29.71
CA GLY A 155 -10.71 10.93 30.93
C GLY A 155 -10.46 11.92 32.08
N SER A 156 -10.73 13.22 31.90
CA SER A 156 -10.51 14.24 32.92
C SER A 156 -11.79 14.98 33.30
N SER A 157 -12.70 14.30 34.00
CA SER A 157 -13.68 14.95 34.87
C SER A 157 -13.66 14.30 36.24
N SER A 158 -12.92 14.94 37.13
CA SER A 158 -12.79 14.74 38.56
C SER A 158 -14.12 14.62 39.32
N ALA A 159 -14.15 13.72 40.30
CA ALA A 159 -14.94 13.87 41.53
C ALA A 159 -14.25 13.15 42.70
N GLU A 160 -13.12 13.72 43.15
CA GLU A 160 -12.67 13.54 44.54
C GLU A 160 -13.68 14.26 45.44
N SER A 161 -14.56 13.48 46.08
CA SER A 161 -15.44 13.94 47.15
C SER A 161 -15.28 12.99 48.33
N ILE A 162 -14.30 13.25 49.19
CA ILE A 162 -14.24 12.63 50.53
C ILE A 162 -13.80 13.69 51.54
N GLU A 163 -14.75 14.20 52.31
CA GLU A 163 -14.55 14.66 53.69
C GLU A 163 -15.92 14.59 54.44
N PRO A 164 -15.98 14.55 55.79
CA PRO A 164 -14.90 14.55 56.78
C PRO A 164 -14.97 13.41 57.84
N MET A 165 -13.82 13.02 58.42
CA MET A 165 -13.76 12.10 59.57
C MET A 165 -13.76 12.86 60.90
N LYS A 166 -14.56 12.37 61.85
CA LYS A 166 -14.92 12.95 63.16
C LYS A 166 -13.74 13.30 64.08
N VAL A 167 -13.92 14.42 64.77
CA VAL A 167 -13.16 14.90 65.94
C VAL A 167 -13.22 13.88 67.08
N GLN A 168 -12.07 13.54 67.67
CA GLN A 168 -11.98 13.00 69.03
C GLN A 168 -11.23 14.00 69.91
N GLU A 169 -11.93 14.56 70.89
CA GLU A 169 -11.37 15.36 71.97
C GLU A 169 -10.51 14.47 72.87
N ALA A 170 -9.25 14.88 73.07
CA ALA A 170 -8.46 14.45 74.20
C ALA A 170 -8.74 15.42 75.37
N SER A 171 -8.99 14.87 76.55
CA SER A 171 -9.05 15.62 77.80
C SER A 171 -8.04 15.04 78.81
N PRO A 172 -7.58 15.86 79.76
CA PRO A 172 -6.20 15.87 80.28
C PRO A 172 -5.89 14.81 81.35
#